data_AF-A0A5R9PFF0-F1
#
_entry.id   AF-A0A5R9PFF0-F1
#
_cell.length_a   1.000
_cell.length_b   1.000
_cell.length_c   1.000
_cell.angle_alpha   90.00
_cell.angle_beta   90.00
_cell.angle_gamma   90.00
#
_symmetry.space_group_name_H-M   'P 1'
#
loop_
_entity.id
_entity.type
_entity.pdbx_description
1 polymer ?
#
loop_
_entity_poly.entity_id
_entity_poly.type
_entity_poly.pdbx_seq_one_letter_code
_entity_poly.pdbx_strand_id
1 'polypeptide(L)'
;MDVQVKLFGAFRDCQPEPQLVLALADGALVADLRAALEVHGRAHWPNFNPVLLARSAFASDTAVLRDAQPVPAGVAMAVLPPVSGG
;
A
#
# COMPACT_ATOMS: atom_id res chain seq x y z
N MET A 1 -8.93 12.26 -2.32
CA MET A 1 -8.18 11.90 -3.54
C MET A 1 -8.13 10.39 -3.79
N ASP A 2 -8.06 9.97 -5.05
CA ASP A 2 -7.81 8.57 -5.44
C ASP A 2 -6.30 8.32 -5.57
N VAL A 3 -5.82 7.24 -4.95
CA VAL A 3 -4.41 6.85 -4.95
C VAL A 3 -4.27 5.47 -5.58
N GLN A 4 -3.53 5.40 -6.67
CA GLN A 4 -3.15 4.13 -7.27
C GLN A 4 -1.98 3.51 -6.50
N VAL A 5 -2.13 2.27 -6.08
CA VAL A 5 -1.11 1.50 -5.34
C VAL A 5 -0.72 0.28 -6.16
N LYS A 6 0.53 0.24 -6.62
CA LYS A 6 1.16 -0.93 -7.24
C LYS A 6 1.43 -1.99 -6.17
N LEU A 7 1.04 -3.23 -6.45
CA LEU A 7 1.14 -4.36 -5.53
C LEU A 7 2.32 -5.25 -5.90
N PHE A 8 3.12 -5.63 -4.90
CA PHE A 8 4.30 -6.50 -5.06
C PHE A 8 4.25 -7.69 -4.10
N GLY A 9 5.01 -8.74 -4.44
CA GLY A 9 5.14 -9.96 -3.62
C GLY A 9 3.79 -10.56 -3.26
N ALA A 10 3.61 -10.93 -1.99
CA ALA A 10 2.37 -11.57 -1.53
C ALA A 10 1.10 -10.72 -1.74
N PHE A 11 1.20 -9.39 -1.85
CA PHE A 11 0.03 -8.55 -2.17
C PHE A 11 -0.37 -8.66 -3.64
N ARG A 12 0.59 -8.91 -4.54
CA ARG A 12 0.32 -9.15 -5.96
C ARG A 12 -0.46 -10.45 -6.15
N ASP A 13 -0.22 -11.46 -5.32
CA ASP A 13 -0.92 -12.75 -5.37
C ASP A 13 -2.36 -12.65 -4.84
N CYS A 14 -2.67 -11.63 -4.04
CA CYS A 14 -4.01 -11.41 -3.48
C CYS A 14 -4.97 -10.72 -4.47
N GLN A 15 -4.45 -9.98 -5.46
CA GLN A 15 -5.24 -9.15 -6.38
C GLN A 15 -5.03 -9.58 -7.83
N PRO A 16 -6.10 -9.76 -8.64
CA PRO A 16 -5.98 -10.06 -10.06
C PRO A 16 -5.15 -9.01 -10.82
N GLU A 17 -5.44 -7.73 -10.59
CA GLU A 17 -4.72 -6.59 -11.16
C GLU A 17 -3.43 -6.26 -10.39
N PRO A 18 -2.37 -5.77 -11.07
CA PRO A 18 -1.09 -5.42 -10.43
C PRO A 18 -1.17 -4.17 -9.56
N GLN A 19 -2.34 -3.55 -9.49
CA GLN A 19 -2.57 -2.29 -8.85
C GLN A 19 -3.98 -2.24 -8.27
N LEU A 20 -4.14 -1.44 -7.22
CA LEU A 20 -5.40 -1.13 -6.57
C LEU A 20 -5.59 0.38 -6.51
N VAL A 21 -6.81 0.87 -6.60
CA VAL A 21 -7.12 2.28 -6.32
C VAL A 21 -7.77 2.38 -4.95
N LEU A 22 -7.22 3.23 -4.08
CA LEU A 22 -7.75 3.52 -2.75
C LEU A 22 -8.16 4.99 -2.66
N ALA A 23 -9.38 5.23 -2.16
CA ALA A 23 -9.86 6.57 -1.88
C ALA A 23 -9.37 7.01 -0.49
N LEU A 24 -8.65 8.12 -0.43
CA LEU A 24 -8.16 8.74 0.80
C LEU A 24 -8.66 10.18 0.95
N ALA A 25 -8.63 10.71 2.16
CA ALA A 25 -8.83 12.14 2.39
C ALA A 25 -7.71 12.96 1.73
N ASP A 26 -8.00 14.22 1.39
CA ASP A 26 -6.97 15.12 0.87
C ASP A 26 -5.97 15.46 1.98
N GLY A 27 -4.67 15.42 1.65
CA GLY A 27 -3.60 15.58 2.65
C GLY A 27 -3.35 14.35 3.54
N ALA A 28 -3.93 13.20 3.22
CA ALA A 28 -3.70 11.95 3.94
C ALA A 28 -2.21 11.59 4.03
N LEU A 29 -1.85 10.95 5.14
CA LEU A 29 -0.51 10.45 5.40
C LEU A 29 -0.35 9.01 4.90
N VAL A 30 0.89 8.55 4.79
CA VAL A 30 1.19 7.16 4.44
C VAL A 30 0.59 6.18 5.47
N ALA A 31 0.49 6.57 6.74
CA ALA A 31 -0.22 5.81 7.76
C ALA A 31 -1.70 5.57 7.38
N ASP A 32 -2.38 6.57 6.82
CA ASP A 32 -3.78 6.47 6.40
C ASP A 32 -3.91 5.56 5.16
N LEU A 33 -2.96 5.64 4.23
CA LEU A 33 -2.88 4.72 3.09
C LEU A 33 -2.72 3.27 3.55
N ARG A 34 -1.86 3.02 4.54
CA ARG A 34 -1.67 1.69 5.14
C ARG A 34 -2.97 1.20 5.77
N ALA A 35 -3.63 2.03 6.56
CA ALA A 35 -4.91 1.67 7.19
C ALA A 35 -5.99 1.35 6.14
N ALA A 36 -6.09 2.15 5.08
CA ALA A 36 -7.03 1.91 3.99
C ALA A 36 -6.75 0.59 3.26
N LEU A 37 -5.48 0.28 3.00
CA LEU A 37 -5.07 -0.99 2.40
C LEU A 37 -5.38 -2.17 3.32
N GLU A 38 -5.21 -2.01 4.64
CA GLU A 38 -5.56 -3.04 5.61
C GLU A 38 -7.05 -3.35 5.60
N VAL A 39 -7.89 -2.31 5.64
CA VAL A 39 -9.35 -2.46 5.56
C VAL A 39 -9.75 -3.16 4.26
N HIS A 40 -9.18 -2.75 3.12
CA HIS A 40 -9.45 -3.38 1.84
C HIS A 40 -9.04 -4.86 1.85
N GLY A 41 -7.80 -5.16 2.27
CA GLY A 41 -7.25 -6.50 2.29
C GLY A 41 -8.06 -7.45 3.16
N ARG A 42 -8.47 -7.02 4.37
CA ARG A 42 -9.31 -7.82 5.25
C ARG A 42 -10.68 -8.14 4.66
N ALA A 43 -11.24 -7.22 3.87
CA ALA A 43 -12.58 -7.38 3.29
C ALA A 43 -12.58 -8.22 2.00
N HIS A 44 -11.51 -8.15 1.19
CA HIS A 44 -11.52 -8.69 -0.18
C HIS A 44 -10.52 -9.81 -0.43
N TRP A 45 -9.47 -9.94 0.38
CA TRP A 45 -8.38 -10.88 0.13
C TRP A 45 -8.38 -12.00 1.18
N PRO A 46 -8.80 -13.24 0.85
CA PRO A 46 -8.89 -14.34 1.81
C PRO A 46 -7.57 -14.67 2.52
N ASN A 47 -6.44 -14.46 1.85
CA ASN A 47 -5.10 -14.76 2.37
C ASN A 47 -4.35 -13.50 2.86
N PHE A 48 -5.07 -12.41 3.14
CA PHE A 48 -4.44 -11.18 3.59
C PHE A 48 -3.74 -11.33 4.95
N ASN A 49 -2.48 -10.88 5.00
CA ASN A 49 -1.68 -10.90 6.22
C ASN A 49 -1.45 -9.45 6.73
N PRO A 50 -2.13 -9.02 7.81
CA PRO A 50 -1.95 -7.68 8.37
C PRO A 50 -0.57 -7.48 9.00
N VAL A 51 0.07 -8.55 9.50
CA VAL A 51 1.43 -8.49 10.05
C VAL A 51 2.46 -8.24 8.94
N LEU A 52 2.23 -8.80 7.75
CA LEU A 52 3.05 -8.50 6.58
C LEU A 52 2.90 -7.04 6.18
N LEU A 53 1.66 -6.53 6.12
CA LEU A 53 1.42 -5.12 5.81
C LEU A 53 2.08 -4.19 6.82
N ALA A 54 2.02 -4.48 8.12
CA ALA A 54 2.68 -3.67 9.16
C ALA A 54 4.20 -3.54 8.96
N ARG A 55 4.83 -4.54 8.34
CA ARG A 55 6.28 -4.56 8.05
C ARG A 55 6.63 -4.09 6.63
N SER A 56 5.61 -3.79 5.82
CA SER A 56 5.80 -3.37 4.42
C SER A 56 6.12 -1.88 4.34
N ALA A 57 6.99 -1.51 3.41
CA ALA A 57 7.29 -0.12 3.11
C ALA A 57 6.34 0.40 2.04
N PHE A 58 6.04 1.71 2.08
CA PHE A 58 5.38 2.40 0.98
C PHE A 58 6.39 3.25 0.24
N ALA A 59 6.30 3.27 -1.08
CA ALA A 59 7.18 4.07 -1.93
C ALA A 59 6.38 4.82 -2.98
N SER A 60 6.87 6.00 -3.34
CA SER A 60 6.55 6.65 -4.61
C SER A 60 7.55 6.17 -5.68
N ASP A 61 7.42 6.65 -6.91
CA ASP A 61 8.39 6.34 -7.97
C ASP A 61 9.82 6.84 -7.66
N THR A 62 10.01 7.77 -6.72
CA THR A 62 11.32 8.39 -6.41
C THR A 62 11.88 8.08 -5.02
N ALA A 63 11.04 7.69 -4.06
CA ALA A 63 11.50 7.46 -2.69
C ALA A 63 10.57 6.54 -1.88
N VAL A 64 11.15 5.82 -0.92
CA VAL A 64 10.42 5.16 0.17
C VAL A 64 9.97 6.22 1.17
N LEU A 65 8.70 6.18 1.55
CA LEU A 65 8.04 7.14 2.42
C LEU A 65 7.72 6.53 3.78
N ARG A 66 7.83 7.35 4.83
CA ARG A 66 7.50 7.01 6.22
C ARG A 66 6.05 7.32 6.52
N ASP A 67 5.49 6.64 7.51
CA ASP A 67 4.08 6.74 7.91
C ASP A 67 3.59 8.19 8.19
N ALA A 68 4.45 9.05 8.73
CA ALA A 68 4.12 10.45 9.02
C ALA A 68 4.27 11.40 7.82
N GLN A 69 4.73 10.91 6.66
CA GLN A 69 4.83 11.74 5.45
C GLN A 69 3.50 11.76 4.70
N PRO A 70 3.17 12.87 4.03
CA PRO A 70 1.97 12.96 3.20
C PRO A 70 2.07 12.04 1.99
N VAL A 71 0.93 11.48 1.57
CA VAL A 71 0.81 10.80 0.28
C VAL A 71 0.81 11.88 -0.82
N PRO A 72 1.75 11.84 -1.78
CA PRO A 72 1.78 12.84 -2.85
C PRO A 72 0.55 12.71 -3.75
N ALA A 73 -0.15 13.81 -3.98
CA ALA A 73 -1.35 13.82 -4.81
C ALA A 73 -1.01 13.51 -6.28
N GLY A 74 -1.80 12.63 -6.91
CA GLY A 74 -1.65 12.27 -8.32
C GLY A 74 -0.42 11.41 -8.64
N VAL A 75 0.31 10.94 -7.63
CA VAL A 75 1.47 10.06 -7.81
C VAL A 75 1.08 8.62 -7.47
N ALA A 76 1.51 7.68 -8.32
CA ALA A 76 1.34 6.26 -8.05
C ALA A 76 2.25 5.84 -6.88
N MET A 77 1.65 5.13 -5.94
CA MET A 77 2.32 4.55 -4.79
C MET A 77 2.61 3.07 -5.05
N ALA A 78 3.50 2.48 -4.26
CA ALA A 78 3.79 1.06 -4.25
C ALA A 78 3.82 0.56 -2.81
N VAL A 79 3.30 -0.64 -2.57
CA VAL A 79 3.48 -1.38 -1.32
C VAL A 79 4.54 -2.46 -1.52
N LEU A 80 5.62 -2.37 -0.74
CA LEU A 80 6.79 -3.22 -0.83
C LEU A 80 6.84 -4.13 0.40
N PRO A 81 6.42 -5.40 0.30
CA PRO A 81 6.60 -6.35 1.38
C PRO A 81 8.09 -6.53 1.67
N PRO A 82 8.48 -6.81 2.94
CA PRO A 82 9.85 -7.14 3.26
C PRO A 82 10.30 -8.32 2.40
N VAL A 83 11.33 -8.10 1.59
CA VAL A 83 11.96 -9.18 0.85
C VAL A 83 12.72 -10.06 1.84
N SER A 84 12.63 -11.38 1.69
CA SER A 84 13.49 -12.35 2.38
C SER A 84 14.91 -12.31 1.82
N GLY A 85 15.49 -11.11 1.67
CA GLY A 85 16.86 -10.93 1.22
C GLY A 85 17.81 -11.28 2.36
N GLY A 86 18.47 -12.43 2.25
CA GLY A 86 19.69 -12.72 3.01
C GLY A 86 20.87 -11.86 2.56
#